data_AF-A0A1I0CHQ8-F1
#
_entry.id   AF-A0A1I0CHQ8-F1
#
_cell.length_a   1.000
_cell.length_b   1.000
_cell.length_c   1.000
_cell.angle_alpha   90.00
_cell.angle_beta   90.00
_cell.angle_gamma   90.00
#
_symmetry.space_group_name_H-M   'P 1'
#
loop_
_entity.id
_entity.type
_entity.pdbx_description
1 polymer ?
#
loop_
_entity_poly.entity_id
_entity_poly.type
_entity_poly.pdbx_seq_one_letter_code
_entity_poly.pdbx_strand_id
1 'polypeptide(L)'
;MKCSSCGYKVDIYEGKGLFGQHIVQMTCPDCHTIQNLVVGGVKGDVAPSFNTEVGRLCLRCGSSWISKWNSHTCPKCGGEMEETGSKEFWT
;
A
#
# COMPACT_ATOMS: atom_id res chain seq x y z
N MET A 1 1.57 10.53 2.65
CA MET A 1 2.87 10.46 3.37
C MET A 1 4.02 10.90 2.46
N LYS A 2 5.07 11.48 3.04
CA LYS A 2 6.25 11.96 2.32
C LYS A 2 7.53 11.64 3.09
N CYS A 3 8.57 11.20 2.39
CA CYS A 3 9.90 11.05 2.96
C CYS A 3 10.59 12.41 3.06
N SER A 4 11.09 12.75 4.25
CA SER A 4 11.83 14.00 4.48
C SER A 4 13.22 13.99 3.84
N SER A 5 13.85 12.83 3.68
CA SER A 5 15.21 12.72 3.11
C SER A 5 15.26 12.81 1.58
N CYS A 6 14.36 12.11 0.86
CA CYS A 6 14.41 12.05 -0.61
C CYS A 6 13.18 12.66 -1.31
N GLY A 7 12.19 13.11 -0.55
CA GLY A 7 10.97 13.70 -1.09
C GLY A 7 9.98 12.72 -1.73
N TYR A 8 10.24 11.40 -1.66
CA TYR A 8 9.29 10.38 -2.13
C TYR A 8 7.92 10.56 -1.46
N LYS A 9 6.85 10.51 -2.24
CA LYS A 9 5.47 10.64 -1.78
C LYS A 9 4.67 9.39 -2.09
N VAL A 10 3.76 9.06 -1.19
CA VAL A 10 2.76 8.00 -1.40
C VAL A 10 1.47 8.39 -0.68
N ASP A 11 0.34 8.12 -1.32
CA ASP A 11 -0.97 8.25 -0.70
C ASP A 11 -1.33 6.95 0.01
N ILE A 12 -1.82 7.08 1.23
CA ILE A 12 -2.09 5.94 2.11
C ILE A 12 -3.53 6.02 2.56
N TYR A 13 -4.21 4.90 2.42
CA TYR A 13 -5.61 4.76 2.71
C TYR A 13 -5.75 3.88 3.96
N GLU A 14 -6.28 4.47 5.02
CA GLU A 14 -6.64 3.77 6.25
C GLU A 14 -8.17 3.67 6.35
N GLY A 15 -8.68 2.51 6.76
CA GLY A 15 -10.11 2.30 7.00
C GLY A 15 -10.77 1.28 6.07
N LYS A 16 -12.11 1.28 6.08
CA LYS A 16 -12.97 0.51 5.17
C LYS A 16 -13.64 1.48 4.22
N GLY A 17 -13.44 1.32 2.91
CA GLY A 17 -14.17 2.12 1.92
C GLY A 17 -15.67 1.78 1.91
N LEU A 18 -16.48 2.58 1.21
CA LEU A 18 -17.95 2.44 1.07
C LEU A 18 -18.44 1.00 0.74
N PHE A 19 -17.59 0.18 0.12
CA PHE A 19 -17.86 -1.22 -0.24
C PHE A 19 -17.11 -2.25 0.62
N GLY A 20 -16.76 -1.89 1.86
CA GLY A 20 -16.01 -2.75 2.78
C GLY A 20 -14.57 -3.06 2.33
N GLN A 21 -14.06 -2.30 1.34
CA GLN A 21 -12.71 -2.50 0.81
C GLN A 21 -11.69 -2.24 1.91
N HIS A 22 -10.84 -3.24 2.16
CA HIS A 22 -9.71 -3.09 3.06
C HIS A 22 -8.44 -2.96 2.22
N ILE A 23 -7.62 -1.95 2.51
CA ILE A 23 -6.42 -1.62 1.74
C ILE A 23 -5.20 -1.85 2.64
N VAL A 24 -4.24 -2.60 2.14
CA VAL A 24 -2.98 -2.88 2.81
C VAL A 24 -1.83 -2.34 1.99
N GLN A 25 -0.91 -1.64 2.65
CA GLN A 25 0.29 -1.09 2.05
C GLN A 25 1.39 -2.15 1.99
N MET A 26 1.93 -2.37 0.80
CA MET A 26 3.02 -3.30 0.55
C MET A 26 4.24 -2.55 0.02
N THR A 27 5.43 -2.89 0.48
CA THR A 27 6.68 -2.40 -0.10
C THR A 27 7.22 -3.40 -1.11
N CYS A 28 7.72 -2.90 -2.24
CA CYS A 28 8.41 -3.70 -3.25
C CYS A 28 9.90 -3.32 -3.28
N PRO A 29 10.80 -4.22 -2.87
CA PRO A 29 12.25 -3.98 -2.91
C PRO A 29 12.77 -3.76 -4.32
N ASP A 30 12.21 -4.42 -5.34
CA ASP A 30 12.76 -4.37 -6.71
C ASP A 30 12.55 -3.04 -7.42
N CYS A 31 11.40 -2.38 -7.19
CA CYS A 31 11.09 -1.09 -7.80
C CYS A 31 11.04 0.06 -6.80
N HIS A 32 11.40 -0.20 -5.54
CA HIS A 32 11.51 0.80 -4.47
C HIS A 32 10.24 1.66 -4.32
N THR A 33 9.08 0.99 -4.26
CA THR A 33 7.79 1.68 -4.13
C THR A 33 6.88 1.02 -3.10
N ILE A 34 6.00 1.82 -2.53
CA ILE A 34 4.86 1.36 -1.75
C ILE A 34 3.65 1.23 -2.68
N GLN A 35 2.93 0.13 -2.55
CA GLN A 35 1.76 -0.23 -3.33
C GLN A 35 0.56 -0.40 -2.40
N ASN A 36 -0.59 0.14 -2.77
CA ASN A 36 -1.85 -0.08 -2.06
C ASN A 36 -2.56 -1.30 -2.67
N LEU A 37 -2.56 -2.42 -1.96
CA LEU A 37 -3.30 -3.60 -2.37
C LEU A 37 -4.68 -3.61 -1.72
N VAL A 38 -5.72 -3.68 -2.54
CA VAL A 38 -7.06 -3.98 -2.05
C VAL A 38 -7.12 -5.47 -1.71
N VAL A 39 -7.39 -5.72 -0.43
CA VAL A 39 -7.65 -7.04 0.15
C VAL A 39 -9.08 -7.05 0.73
N GLY A 40 -9.99 -7.80 0.15
CA GLY A 40 -11.39 -7.87 0.62
C GLY A 40 -12.33 -6.79 0.09
N GLY A 41 -13.48 -6.63 0.76
CA GLY A 41 -14.65 -5.91 0.27
C GLY A 41 -15.35 -6.64 -0.87
N VAL A 42 -16.25 -5.96 -1.60
CA VAL A 42 -17.02 -6.57 -2.71
C VAL A 42 -16.11 -7.29 -3.74
N LYS A 43 -14.88 -6.82 -3.96
CA LYS A 43 -13.88 -7.51 -4.82
C LYS A 43 -13.42 -8.85 -4.25
N GLY A 44 -13.25 -8.96 -2.94
CA GLY A 44 -12.96 -10.22 -2.25
C GLY A 44 -14.14 -11.18 -2.23
N ASP A 45 -15.37 -10.66 -2.20
CA ASP A 45 -16.59 -11.47 -2.26
C ASP A 45 -16.80 -12.11 -3.64
N VAL A 46 -16.49 -11.37 -4.72
CA VAL A 46 -16.58 -11.89 -6.11
C VAL A 46 -15.33 -12.68 -6.54
N ALA A 47 -14.17 -12.42 -5.91
CA ALA A 47 -12.91 -13.08 -6.22
C ALA A 47 -12.13 -13.36 -4.92
N PRO A 48 -12.30 -14.54 -4.31
CA PRO A 48 -11.70 -14.88 -3.01
C PRO A 48 -10.18 -14.75 -2.95
N SER A 49 -9.49 -14.86 -4.10
CA SER A 49 -8.05 -14.63 -4.22
C SER A 49 -7.63 -13.20 -3.87
N PHE A 50 -8.58 -12.26 -3.82
CA PHE A 50 -8.35 -10.89 -3.39
C PHE A 50 -8.59 -10.70 -1.88
N ASN A 51 -8.86 -11.74 -1.09
CA ASN A 51 -8.97 -11.60 0.38
C ASN A 51 -7.62 -11.64 1.11
N THR A 52 -6.51 -11.85 0.40
CA THR A 52 -5.19 -12.02 1.00
C THR A 52 -4.09 -11.32 0.18
N GLU A 53 -3.02 -10.95 0.87
CA GLU A 53 -1.76 -10.46 0.31
C GLU A 53 -0.92 -11.59 -0.32
N VAL A 54 -1.23 -12.86 0.00
CA VAL A 54 -0.48 -14.03 -0.49
C VAL A 54 -0.63 -14.19 -2.00
N GLY A 55 0.49 -14.41 -2.69
CA GLY A 55 0.52 -14.62 -4.15
C GLY A 55 0.27 -13.35 -4.97
N ARG A 56 0.22 -12.17 -4.33
CA ARG A 56 0.05 -10.89 -5.03
C ARG A 56 1.38 -10.42 -5.61
N LEU A 57 1.29 -9.79 -6.79
CA LEU A 57 2.42 -9.19 -7.48
C LEU A 57 2.42 -7.67 -7.25
N CYS A 58 3.60 -7.08 -7.31
CA CYS A 58 3.77 -5.64 -7.34
C CYS A 58 3.00 -5.07 -8.53
N LEU A 59 2.06 -4.15 -8.28
CA LEU A 59 1.23 -3.55 -9.32
C LEU A 59 2.04 -2.68 -10.30
N ARG A 60 3.28 -2.33 -9.96
CA ARG A 60 4.17 -1.52 -10.79
C ARG A 60 5.13 -2.32 -11.67
N CYS A 61 5.79 -3.34 -11.10
CA CYS A 61 6.84 -4.08 -11.81
C CYS A 61 6.56 -5.58 -11.98
N GLY A 62 5.45 -6.10 -11.45
CA GLY A 62 5.10 -7.51 -11.55
C GLY A 62 5.91 -8.45 -10.65
N SER A 63 6.82 -7.92 -9.83
CA SER A 63 7.59 -8.74 -8.89
C SER A 63 6.69 -9.44 -7.88
N SER A 64 6.96 -10.72 -7.61
CA SER A 64 6.36 -11.47 -6.51
C SER A 64 7.00 -11.13 -5.16
N TRP A 65 8.10 -10.39 -5.13
CA TRP A 65 8.76 -9.96 -3.91
C TRP A 65 8.17 -8.64 -3.43
N ILE A 66 7.11 -8.78 -2.65
CA ILE A 66 6.48 -7.68 -1.92
C ILE A 66 6.25 -8.11 -0.47
N SER A 67 6.33 -7.17 0.45
CA SER A 67 6.09 -7.43 1.88
C SER A 67 5.26 -6.32 2.48
N LYS A 68 4.60 -6.60 3.61
CA LYS A 68 3.82 -5.58 4.31
C LYS A 68 4.74 -4.44 4.71
N TRP A 69 4.34 -3.23 4.33
CA TRP A 69 5.11 -2.05 4.66
C TRP A 69 4.92 -1.69 6.14
N ASN A 70 5.98 -1.22 6.79
CA ASN A 70 5.97 -0.91 8.22
C ASN A 70 5.39 0.49 8.53
N SER A 71 4.84 1.19 7.55
CA SER A 71 4.30 2.54 7.68
C SER A 71 5.30 3.68 7.96
N HIS A 72 6.60 3.38 8.09
CA HIS A 72 7.60 4.36 8.51
C HIS A 72 8.81 4.49 7.57
N THR A 73 9.21 3.42 6.87
CA THR A 73 10.49 3.40 6.15
C THR A 73 10.33 3.71 4.66
N CYS A 74 11.04 4.69 4.15
CA CYS A 74 11.04 5.02 2.74
C CYS A 74 11.66 3.88 1.90
N PRO A 75 10.95 3.35 0.89
CA PRO A 75 11.47 2.25 0.06
C PRO A 75 12.61 2.69 -0.88
N LYS A 76 12.79 4.00 -1.08
CA LYS A 76 13.79 4.57 -2.01
C LYS A 76 15.14 4.86 -1.36
N CYS A 77 15.14 5.32 -0.12
CA CYS A 77 16.38 5.76 0.54
C CYS A 77 16.56 5.21 1.95
N GLY A 78 15.61 4.42 2.47
CA GLY A 78 15.63 3.92 3.85
C GLY A 78 15.36 4.98 4.93
N GLY A 79 15.16 6.24 4.55
CA GLY A 79 14.83 7.33 5.47
C GLY A 79 13.42 7.24 6.04
N GLU A 80 13.07 8.14 6.94
CA GLU A 80 11.76 8.17 7.60
C GLU A 80 10.68 8.78 6.69
N MET A 81 9.46 8.28 6.84
CA MET A 81 8.26 8.76 6.18
C MET A 81 7.35 9.45 7.18
N GLU A 82 6.95 10.67 6.84
CA GLU A 82 6.11 11.52 7.67
C GLU A 82 4.69 11.60 7.08
N GLU A 83 3.69 11.65 7.96
CA GLU A 83 2.31 11.93 7.56
C GLU A 83 2.20 13.36 7.05
N THR A 84 1.62 13.53 5.85
CA THR A 84 1.46 14.84 5.22
C THR A 84 0.10 15.48 5.49
N GLY A 85 -0.62 15.06 6.53
CA GLY A 85 -1.86 15.68 7.00
C GLY A 85 -3.11 15.50 6.12
N SER A 86 -2.99 15.05 4.87
CA SER A 86 -4.13 14.74 4.01
C SER A 86 -4.59 13.28 4.22
N LYS A 87 -5.33 13.01 5.30
CA LYS A 87 -6.13 11.78 5.41
C LYS A 87 -7.42 12.01 4.64
N GLU A 88 -7.45 11.64 3.36
CA GLU A 88 -8.71 11.54 2.63
C GLU A 88 -9.47 10.32 3.17
N PHE A 89 -10.41 10.58 4.08
CA PHE A 89 -11.40 9.58 4.46
C PHE A 89 -12.38 9.43 3.30
N TRP A 90 -12.36 8.27 2.65
CA TRP A 90 -13.32 7.94 1.59
C TRP A 90 -14.64 7.55 2.26
N THR A 91 -15.59 8.49 2.35
CA THR A 91 -16.99 8.22 2.70
C THR A 91 -17.74 7.54 1.56
#